data_AF-A0A4Y8WP56-F1
#
_entry.id   AF-A0A4Y8WP56-F1
#
_cell.length_a   1.000
_cell.length_b   1.000
_cell.length_c   1.000
_cell.angle_alpha   90.00
_cell.angle_beta   90.00
_cell.angle_gamma   90.00
#
_symmetry.space_group_name_H-M   'P 1'
#
loop_
_entity.id
_entity.type
_entity.pdbx_description
1 polymer ?
#
loop_
_entity_poly.entity_id
_entity_poly.type
_entity_poly.pdbx_seq_one_letter_code
_entity_poly.pdbx_strand_id
1 'polypeptide(L)'
;MNENEYNLRAEEEEAWGDDELTAIDLSIPFLLEKADWTKFFNTLGYDGQYPFLLYSHEDAEVLHDRLLAEVNRTQILQGHNKLQCDLYTRFGDYEGKVVGFVWLAISGTRAFAPDLLDNLQWLLQSGTTTYLEHAYTSHGAEAELTWLETPTQYPAYATVEAHQPPQSNLQLADRLSIATILPR
;
A
#
# COMPACT_ATOMS: atom_id res chain seq x y z
N MET A 1 12.91 37.53 16.02
CA MET A 1 12.10 36.58 15.25
C MET A 1 10.73 37.21 15.13
N ASN A 2 10.37 37.64 13.93
CA ASN A 2 9.13 38.38 13.71
C ASN A 2 8.01 37.37 13.39
N GLU A 3 6.77 37.60 13.85
CA GLU A 3 5.64 36.67 13.67
C GLU A 3 5.40 36.29 12.19
N ASN A 4 5.78 37.17 11.25
CA ASN A 4 5.74 36.89 9.82
C ASN A 4 6.76 35.84 9.33
N GLU A 5 7.94 35.71 9.94
CA GLU A 5 8.91 34.65 9.58
C GLU A 5 8.47 33.28 10.16
N TYR A 6 7.71 33.29 11.25
CA TYR A 6 7.15 32.09 11.85
C TYR A 6 5.99 31.54 10.98
N ASN A 7 5.15 32.42 10.46
CA ASN A 7 4.04 32.04 9.57
C ASN A 7 4.52 31.61 8.17
N LEU A 8 5.56 32.26 7.61
CA LEU A 8 6.12 31.84 6.30
C LEU A 8 6.81 30.48 6.36
N ARG A 9 7.44 30.11 7.49
CA ARG A 9 7.97 28.75 7.68
C ARG A 9 6.89 27.70 7.90
N ALA A 10 5.81 28.06 8.62
CA ALA A 10 4.68 27.18 8.85
C ALA A 10 3.80 26.97 7.60
N GLU A 11 3.83 27.90 6.63
CA GLU A 11 3.17 27.74 5.33
C GLU A 11 4.04 27.00 4.29
N GLU A 12 5.37 26.95 4.45
CA GLU A 12 6.28 26.15 3.63
C GLU A 12 6.46 24.69 4.14
N GLU A 13 6.07 24.42 5.38
CA GLU A 13 5.97 23.08 5.98
C GLU A 13 4.50 22.66 6.04
N GLU A 14 3.88 22.35 4.91
CA GLU A 14 2.70 21.47 4.91
C GLU A 14 3.17 20.16 5.55
N ALA A 15 2.94 20.04 6.86
CA ALA A 15 3.54 19.00 7.66
C ALA A 15 2.85 17.70 7.25
N TRP A 16 3.59 16.74 6.70
CA TRP A 16 3.07 15.45 6.25
C TRP A 16 2.20 14.71 7.30
N GLY A 17 2.31 15.07 8.58
CA GLY A 17 1.41 14.61 9.65
C GLY A 17 -0.05 15.05 9.51
N ASP A 18 -0.34 16.13 8.80
CA ASP A 18 -1.69 16.56 8.44
C ASP A 18 -2.26 15.73 7.28
N ASP A 19 -1.39 15.08 6.49
CA ASP A 19 -1.73 14.20 5.36
C ASP A 19 -1.78 12.69 5.77
N GLU A 20 -2.03 12.42 7.05
CA GLU A 20 -2.31 11.06 7.52
C GLU A 20 -3.59 10.52 6.87
N LEU A 21 -3.45 9.40 6.17
CA LEU A 21 -4.52 8.76 5.43
C LEU A 21 -4.98 7.51 6.17
N THR A 22 -6.29 7.36 6.31
CA THR A 22 -6.93 6.12 6.76
C THR A 22 -8.05 5.78 5.78
N ALA A 23 -7.89 4.67 5.06
CA ALA A 23 -8.89 4.15 4.13
C ALA A 23 -9.24 2.72 4.52
N ILE A 24 -10.49 2.51 4.93
CA ILE A 24 -11.05 1.22 5.36
C ILE A 24 -11.90 0.65 4.25
N ASP A 25 -11.85 -0.68 4.04
CA ASP A 25 -12.55 -1.38 2.96
C ASP A 25 -12.22 -0.79 1.58
N LEU A 26 -10.94 -0.45 1.39
CA LEU A 26 -10.44 0.07 0.12
C LEU A 26 -10.68 -0.98 -0.96
N SER A 27 -11.25 -0.53 -2.08
CA SER A 27 -11.59 -1.41 -3.19
C SER A 27 -10.34 -2.10 -3.73
N ILE A 28 -10.28 -3.43 -3.58
CA ILE A 28 -9.21 -4.25 -4.16
C ILE A 28 -9.13 -4.08 -5.68
N PRO A 29 -10.24 -4.10 -6.44
CA PRO A 29 -10.21 -3.76 -7.87
C PRO A 29 -9.58 -2.40 -8.17
N PHE A 30 -9.81 -1.39 -7.33
CA PHE A 30 -9.19 -0.06 -7.50
C PHE A 30 -7.67 -0.09 -7.31
N LEU A 31 -7.17 -0.84 -6.32
CA LEU A 31 -5.72 -1.02 -6.16
C LEU A 31 -5.11 -1.82 -7.31
N LEU A 32 -5.79 -2.87 -7.78
CA LEU A 32 -5.33 -3.67 -8.92
C LEU A 32 -5.28 -2.87 -10.23
N GLU A 33 -6.18 -1.89 -10.43
CA GLU A 33 -6.12 -0.98 -11.58
C GLU A 33 -4.84 -0.13 -11.59
N LYS A 34 -4.27 0.16 -10.41
CA LYS A 34 -3.05 0.97 -10.25
C LYS A 34 -1.77 0.15 -10.13
N ALA A 35 -1.89 -1.16 -10.04
CA ALA A 35 -0.76 -2.06 -9.84
C ALA A 35 0.12 -2.12 -11.09
N ASP A 36 1.43 -2.26 -10.89
CA ASP A 36 2.39 -2.45 -11.97
C ASP A 36 2.39 -3.92 -12.43
N TRP A 37 1.37 -4.26 -13.22
CA TRP A 37 1.24 -5.59 -13.83
C TRP A 37 2.40 -5.95 -14.74
N THR A 38 3.05 -4.96 -15.38
CA THR A 38 4.21 -5.22 -16.23
C THR A 38 5.37 -5.74 -15.38
N LYS A 39 5.71 -5.03 -14.30
CA LYS A 39 6.76 -5.47 -13.38
C LYS A 39 6.40 -6.78 -12.68
N PHE A 40 5.14 -6.99 -12.33
CA PHE A 40 4.66 -8.25 -11.77
C PHE A 40 4.94 -9.44 -12.68
N PHE A 41 4.55 -9.38 -13.95
CA PHE A 41 4.76 -10.50 -14.87
C PHE A 41 6.24 -10.67 -15.24
N ASN A 42 6.98 -9.57 -15.38
CA ASN A 42 8.43 -9.62 -15.63
C ASN A 42 9.18 -10.28 -14.45
N THR A 43 8.78 -10.06 -13.19
CA THR A 43 9.43 -10.73 -12.03
C THR A 43 9.16 -12.23 -11.99
N LEU A 44 8.07 -12.67 -12.62
CA LEU A 44 7.74 -14.09 -12.82
C LEU A 44 8.40 -14.71 -14.06
N GLY A 45 9.17 -13.92 -14.82
CA GLY A 45 9.92 -14.37 -16.00
C GLY A 45 9.16 -14.26 -17.33
N TYR A 46 8.02 -13.55 -17.37
CA TYR A 46 7.30 -13.29 -18.60
C TYR A 46 7.73 -11.95 -19.19
N ASP A 47 8.63 -11.98 -20.17
CA ASP A 47 9.11 -10.76 -20.82
C ASP A 47 8.00 -10.07 -21.63
N GLY A 48 7.79 -8.78 -21.37
CA GLY A 48 6.92 -7.94 -22.20
C GLY A 48 6.35 -6.73 -21.44
N GLN A 49 5.32 -6.12 -22.04
CA GLN A 49 4.56 -5.03 -21.44
C GLN A 49 3.09 -5.45 -21.30
N TYR A 50 2.52 -5.25 -20.12
CA TYR A 50 1.09 -5.47 -19.88
C TYR A 50 0.28 -4.36 -20.58
N PRO A 51 -0.88 -4.67 -21.22
CA PRO A 51 -1.53 -5.97 -21.29
C PRO A 51 -1.07 -6.88 -22.44
N PHE A 52 -0.24 -6.37 -23.37
CA PHE A 52 0.14 -7.10 -24.59
C PHE A 52 0.85 -8.43 -24.33
N LEU A 53 1.60 -8.53 -23.22
CA LEU A 53 2.28 -9.76 -22.83
C LEU A 53 1.31 -10.94 -22.62
N LEU A 54 0.07 -10.68 -22.19
CA LEU A 54 -0.92 -11.74 -21.95
C LEU A 54 -1.26 -12.50 -23.23
N TYR A 55 -1.29 -11.81 -24.38
CA TYR A 55 -1.54 -12.46 -25.67
C TYR A 55 -0.37 -13.32 -26.16
N SER A 56 0.82 -13.14 -25.58
CA SER A 56 2.04 -13.84 -25.99
C SER A 56 2.41 -15.00 -25.06
N HIS A 57 1.84 -15.02 -23.85
CA HIS A 57 2.17 -15.97 -22.79
C HIS A 57 0.87 -16.53 -22.17
N GLU A 58 0.43 -17.69 -22.65
CA GLU A 58 -0.82 -18.35 -22.20
C GLU A 58 -0.85 -18.55 -20.68
N ASP A 59 0.26 -18.98 -20.07
CA ASP A 59 0.34 -19.19 -18.62
C ASP A 59 0.15 -17.88 -17.82
N ALA A 60 0.61 -16.74 -18.37
CA ALA A 60 0.43 -15.43 -17.75
C ALA A 60 -1.03 -14.95 -17.83
N GLU A 61 -1.70 -15.19 -18.96
CA GLU A 61 -3.14 -14.95 -19.13
C GLU A 61 -3.97 -15.80 -18.16
N VAL A 62 -3.66 -17.08 -18.05
CA VAL A 62 -4.33 -17.99 -17.10
C VAL A 62 -4.13 -17.52 -15.65
N LEU A 63 -2.91 -17.11 -15.28
CA LEU A 63 -2.64 -16.57 -13.94
C LEU A 63 -3.41 -15.28 -13.67
N HIS A 64 -3.41 -14.36 -14.64
CA HIS A 64 -4.17 -13.10 -14.57
C HIS A 64 -5.66 -13.36 -14.32
N ASP A 65 -6.26 -14.22 -15.13
CA ASP A 65 -7.69 -14.51 -15.06
C ASP A 65 -8.06 -15.24 -13.77
N ARG A 66 -7.21 -16.16 -13.31
CA ARG A 66 -7.39 -16.82 -12.01
C ARG A 66 -7.36 -15.82 -10.86
N LEU A 67 -6.42 -14.87 -10.87
CA LEU A 67 -6.33 -13.81 -9.85
C LEU A 67 -7.60 -12.95 -9.84
N LEU A 68 -8.02 -12.44 -10.99
CA LEU A 68 -9.21 -11.58 -11.07
C LEU A 68 -10.50 -12.33 -10.73
N ALA A 69 -10.64 -13.58 -11.19
CA ALA A 69 -11.79 -14.40 -10.85
C ALA A 69 -11.88 -14.66 -9.34
N GLU A 70 -10.76 -14.95 -8.70
CA GLU A 70 -10.73 -15.23 -7.26
C GLU A 70 -10.97 -13.97 -6.42
N VAL A 71 -10.43 -12.82 -6.84
CA VAL A 71 -10.76 -11.52 -6.24
C VAL A 71 -12.27 -11.27 -6.36
N ASN A 72 -12.84 -11.37 -7.55
CA ASN A 72 -14.27 -11.13 -7.76
C ASN A 72 -15.15 -12.09 -6.93
N ARG A 73 -14.78 -13.37 -6.85
CA ARG A 73 -15.47 -14.37 -6.05
C ARG A 73 -15.43 -14.07 -4.55
N THR A 74 -14.33 -13.52 -4.04
CA THR A 74 -14.19 -13.19 -2.62
C THR A 74 -14.81 -11.85 -2.25
N GLN A 75 -14.92 -10.91 -3.20
CA GLN A 75 -15.60 -9.62 -2.99
C GLN A 75 -17.12 -9.75 -2.76
N ILE A 76 -17.76 -10.82 -3.26
CA ILE A 76 -19.20 -11.07 -3.05
C ILE A 76 -19.52 -11.78 -1.72
N LEU A 77 -18.49 -12.20 -0.97
CA LEU A 77 -18.68 -12.83 0.33
C LEU A 77 -19.03 -11.78 1.41
N GLN A 78 -19.47 -12.27 2.57
CA GLN A 78 -19.88 -11.42 3.70
C GLN A 78 -19.06 -11.73 4.95
N GLY A 79 -18.95 -10.74 5.84
CA GLY A 79 -18.23 -10.85 7.11
C GLY A 79 -16.75 -11.18 6.92
N HIS A 80 -16.19 -11.98 7.84
CA HIS A 80 -14.76 -12.32 7.88
C HIS A 80 -14.24 -13.14 6.69
N ASN A 81 -15.12 -13.58 5.77
CA ASN A 81 -14.72 -14.27 4.55
C ASN A 81 -14.63 -13.33 3.34
N LYS A 82 -15.14 -12.10 3.45
CA LYS A 82 -14.96 -11.10 2.40
C LYS A 82 -13.49 -10.69 2.39
N LEU A 83 -12.87 -10.71 1.21
CA LEU A 83 -11.52 -10.20 1.05
C LEU A 83 -11.56 -8.67 1.17
N GLN A 84 -10.83 -8.11 2.13
CA GLN A 84 -10.81 -6.68 2.43
C GLN A 84 -9.39 -6.16 2.52
N CYS A 85 -9.24 -4.88 2.19
CA CYS A 85 -7.98 -4.18 2.24
C CYS A 85 -8.15 -2.86 3.01
N ASP A 86 -7.37 -2.67 4.06
CA ASP A 86 -7.32 -1.42 4.80
C ASP A 86 -5.93 -0.81 4.68
N LEU A 87 -5.89 0.52 4.60
CA LEU A 87 -4.68 1.30 4.42
C LEU A 87 -4.60 2.40 5.49
N TYR A 88 -3.43 2.52 6.10
CA TYR A 88 -3.16 3.53 7.11
C TYR A 88 -1.80 4.14 6.88
N THR A 89 -1.67 5.45 7.00
CA THR A 89 -0.39 6.15 7.03
C THR A 89 -0.22 6.94 8.32
N ARG A 90 0.99 6.93 8.89
CA ARG A 90 1.37 7.71 10.07
C ARG A 90 2.73 8.33 9.86
N PHE A 91 2.90 9.56 10.34
CA PHE A 91 4.18 10.25 10.24
C PHE A 91 4.77 10.52 11.62
N GLY A 92 6.09 10.53 11.68
CA GLY A 92 6.82 10.92 12.86
C GLY A 92 8.12 11.60 12.49
N ASP A 93 8.58 12.47 13.38
CA ASP A 93 9.91 13.07 13.27
C ASP A 93 10.96 12.11 13.82
N TYR A 94 12.01 11.88 13.03
CA TYR A 94 13.19 11.13 13.44
C TYR A 94 14.44 11.91 13.08
N GLU A 95 15.21 12.32 14.10
CA GLU A 95 16.46 13.11 13.93
C GLU A 95 16.29 14.37 13.07
N GLY A 96 15.13 15.03 13.18
CA GLY A 96 14.82 16.25 12.41
C GLY A 96 14.42 15.98 10.96
N LYS A 97 14.08 14.73 10.61
CA LYS A 97 13.50 14.34 9.32
C LYS A 97 12.13 13.72 9.53
N VAL A 98 11.19 14.09 8.66
CA VAL A 98 9.86 13.47 8.62
C VAL A 98 9.97 12.09 7.98
N VAL A 99 9.44 11.08 8.66
CA VAL A 99 9.36 9.70 8.18
C VAL A 99 7.92 9.21 8.31
N GLY A 100 7.35 8.78 7.19
CA GLY A 100 6.05 8.14 7.15
C GLY A 100 6.14 6.62 7.19
N PHE A 101 5.09 5.99 7.68
CA PHE A 101 4.89 4.54 7.65
C PHE A 101 3.52 4.22 7.08
N VAL A 102 3.45 3.17 6.27
CA VAL A 102 2.22 2.62 5.69
C VAL A 102 1.95 1.27 6.30
N TRP A 103 0.70 1.01 6.66
CA TRP A 103 0.20 -0.33 6.95
C TRP A 103 -0.85 -0.70 5.92
N LEU A 104 -0.58 -1.75 5.16
CA LEU A 104 -1.53 -2.40 4.27
C LEU A 104 -1.99 -3.70 4.92
N ALA A 105 -3.18 -3.67 5.49
CA ALA A 105 -3.82 -4.83 6.11
C ALA A 105 -4.72 -5.53 5.08
N ILE A 106 -4.56 -6.85 4.96
CA ILE A 106 -5.36 -7.71 4.09
C ILE A 106 -6.07 -8.73 4.97
N SER A 107 -7.39 -8.77 4.89
CA SER A 107 -8.27 -9.58 5.73
C SER A 107 -9.14 -10.48 4.86
N GLY A 108 -9.60 -11.61 5.41
CA GLY A 108 -10.46 -12.57 4.71
C GLY A 108 -9.71 -13.47 3.73
N THR A 109 -8.38 -13.62 3.90
CA THR A 109 -7.55 -14.42 2.99
C THR A 109 -7.82 -15.92 3.11
N ARG A 110 -8.46 -16.36 4.20
CA ARG A 110 -8.84 -17.77 4.41
C ARG A 110 -9.80 -18.29 3.35
N ALA A 111 -10.61 -17.40 2.78
CA ALA A 111 -11.55 -17.73 1.73
C ALA A 111 -10.95 -17.54 0.33
N PHE A 112 -9.67 -17.17 0.21
CA PHE A 112 -8.97 -16.91 -1.06
C PHE A 112 -8.00 -18.07 -1.39
N ALA A 113 -7.75 -18.32 -2.67
CA ALA A 113 -6.87 -19.36 -3.17
C ALA A 113 -5.44 -19.18 -2.61
N PRO A 114 -4.93 -20.11 -1.78
CA PRO A 114 -3.66 -19.93 -1.09
C PRO A 114 -2.45 -19.77 -2.01
N ASP A 115 -2.46 -20.43 -3.17
CA ASP A 115 -1.41 -20.36 -4.19
C ASP A 115 -1.34 -19.01 -4.91
N LEU A 116 -2.37 -18.18 -4.78
CA LEU A 116 -2.45 -16.85 -5.40
C LEU A 116 -2.19 -15.71 -4.41
N LEU A 117 -2.07 -15.99 -3.11
CA LEU A 117 -2.00 -14.95 -2.08
C LEU A 117 -0.76 -14.07 -2.18
N ASP A 118 0.40 -14.66 -2.46
CA ASP A 118 1.65 -13.89 -2.57
C ASP A 118 1.61 -12.97 -3.81
N ASN A 119 1.02 -13.45 -4.90
CA ASN A 119 0.79 -12.66 -6.11
C ASN A 119 -0.17 -11.49 -5.85
N LEU A 120 -1.29 -11.77 -5.17
CA LEU A 120 -2.25 -10.73 -4.77
C LEU A 120 -1.56 -9.69 -3.87
N GLN A 121 -0.82 -10.12 -2.85
CA GLN A 121 -0.14 -9.21 -1.93
C GLN A 121 0.86 -8.32 -2.67
N TRP A 122 1.65 -8.88 -3.60
CA TRP A 122 2.58 -8.11 -4.41
C TRP A 122 1.86 -7.04 -5.24
N LEU A 123 0.77 -7.42 -5.91
CA LEU A 123 -0.02 -6.50 -6.74
C LEU A 123 -0.68 -5.40 -5.90
N LEU A 124 -1.22 -5.75 -4.72
CA LEU A 124 -1.80 -4.77 -3.80
C LEU A 124 -0.73 -3.81 -3.27
N GLN A 125 0.45 -4.30 -2.90
CA GLN A 125 1.58 -3.46 -2.51
C GLN A 125 1.96 -2.48 -3.63
N SER A 126 2.08 -2.97 -4.86
CA SER A 126 2.39 -2.12 -6.02
C SER A 126 1.30 -1.09 -6.30
N GLY A 127 0.02 -1.48 -6.27
CA GLY A 127 -1.11 -0.58 -6.45
C GLY A 127 -1.20 0.47 -5.34
N THR A 128 -0.91 0.10 -4.10
CA THR A 128 -0.83 1.01 -2.95
C THR A 128 0.31 2.00 -3.11
N THR A 129 1.48 1.56 -3.61
CA THR A 129 2.59 2.47 -3.94
C THR A 129 2.12 3.54 -4.92
N THR A 130 1.60 3.14 -6.09
CA THR A 130 1.11 4.09 -7.11
C THR A 130 0.02 5.01 -6.56
N TYR A 131 -0.90 4.48 -5.76
CA TYR A 131 -1.98 5.25 -5.16
C TYR A 131 -1.46 6.35 -4.21
N LEU A 132 -0.57 5.98 -3.29
CA LEU A 132 -0.06 6.91 -2.28
C LEU A 132 0.89 7.94 -2.89
N GLU A 133 1.78 7.54 -3.81
CA GLU A 133 2.64 8.49 -4.53
C GLU A 133 1.79 9.56 -5.25
N HIS A 134 0.70 9.14 -5.90
CA HIS A 134 -0.22 10.07 -6.55
C HIS A 134 -0.99 10.95 -5.55
N ALA A 135 -1.44 10.38 -4.43
CA ALA A 135 -2.14 11.13 -3.38
C ALA A 135 -1.24 12.25 -2.85
N TYR A 136 -0.01 11.94 -2.41
CA TYR A 136 0.93 12.95 -1.90
C TYR A 136 1.34 13.97 -2.98
N THR A 137 1.56 13.52 -4.22
CA THR A 137 1.89 14.47 -5.31
C THR A 137 0.75 15.47 -5.55
N SER A 138 -0.50 15.04 -5.38
CA SER A 138 -1.67 15.92 -5.53
C SER A 138 -1.75 16.99 -4.42
N HIS A 139 -1.09 16.74 -3.28
CA HIS A 139 -0.89 17.66 -2.16
C HIS A 139 0.46 18.39 -2.24
N GLY A 140 1.13 18.39 -3.40
CA GLY A 140 2.39 19.13 -3.59
C GLY A 140 3.63 18.46 -3.00
N ALA A 141 3.52 17.21 -2.52
CA ALA A 141 4.60 16.47 -1.90
C ALA A 141 5.05 15.28 -2.77
N GLU A 142 6.35 15.15 -3.05
CA GLU A 142 6.89 13.96 -3.72
C GLU A 142 7.25 12.88 -2.69
N ALA A 143 6.69 11.68 -2.86
CA ALA A 143 6.86 10.56 -1.95
C ALA A 143 7.60 9.40 -2.61
N GLU A 144 8.45 8.73 -1.83
CA GLU A 144 9.03 7.44 -2.18
C GLU A 144 8.63 6.38 -1.17
N LEU A 145 8.05 5.30 -1.67
CA LEU A 145 7.57 4.19 -0.84
C LEU A 145 8.49 2.98 -0.94
N THR A 146 8.90 2.46 0.22
CA THR A 146 9.73 1.24 0.31
C THR A 146 9.08 0.22 1.24
N TRP A 147 8.67 -0.93 0.70
CA TRP A 147 8.10 -2.03 1.47
C TRP A 147 9.18 -2.71 2.32
N LEU A 148 8.88 -2.93 3.60
CA LEU A 148 9.79 -3.49 4.60
C LEU A 148 9.52 -4.98 4.81
N GLU A 149 10.58 -5.78 4.85
CA GLU A 149 10.50 -7.19 5.28
C GLU A 149 10.32 -7.32 6.79
N THR A 150 10.98 -6.44 7.56
CA THR A 150 10.90 -6.41 9.03
C THR A 150 10.82 -4.96 9.52
N PRO A 151 9.65 -4.46 9.95
CA PRO A 151 9.45 -3.05 10.30
C PRO A 151 10.25 -2.61 11.53
N THR A 152 10.45 -3.50 12.49
CA THR A 152 11.20 -3.23 13.73
C THR A 152 12.68 -2.95 13.51
N GLN A 153 13.21 -3.21 12.31
CA GLN A 153 14.59 -2.90 11.94
C GLN A 153 14.75 -1.44 11.48
N TYR A 154 13.65 -0.72 11.22
CA TYR A 154 13.73 0.68 10.83
C TYR A 154 13.78 1.58 12.08
N PRO A 155 14.86 2.36 12.31
CA PRO A 155 15.04 3.12 13.56
C PRO A 155 13.91 4.10 13.89
N ALA A 156 13.28 4.70 12.87
CA ALA A 156 12.14 5.59 13.04
C ALA A 156 10.83 4.86 13.39
N TYR A 157 10.74 3.53 13.30
CA TYR A 157 9.48 2.82 13.58
C TYR A 157 9.01 3.01 15.03
N ALA A 158 9.96 3.16 15.96
CA ALA A 158 9.66 3.41 17.36
C ALA A 158 8.93 4.74 17.60
N THR A 159 9.04 5.72 16.69
CA THR A 159 8.39 7.03 16.84
C THR A 159 6.89 6.96 16.53
N VAL A 160 6.49 6.03 15.66
CA VAL A 160 5.09 5.80 15.27
C VAL A 160 4.45 4.58 15.95
N GLU A 161 5.23 3.76 16.67
CA GLU A 161 4.75 2.56 17.35
C GLU A 161 3.59 2.84 18.32
N ALA A 162 3.64 3.98 19.03
CA ALA A 162 2.59 4.41 19.94
C ALA A 162 1.30 4.89 19.23
N HIS A 163 1.38 5.20 17.94
CA HIS A 163 0.29 5.73 17.10
C HIS A 163 -0.10 4.76 15.98
N GLN A 164 0.23 3.47 16.15
CA GLN A 164 -0.17 2.42 15.21
C GLN A 164 -1.68 2.47 14.92
N PRO A 165 -2.10 2.01 13.72
CA PRO A 165 -3.51 1.77 13.44
C PRO A 165 -4.17 0.98 14.58
N PRO A 166 -5.45 1.23 14.90
CA PRO A 166 -6.12 0.59 16.02
C PRO A 166 -5.86 -0.92 16.05
N GLN A 167 -5.40 -1.45 17.19
CA GLN A 167 -5.05 -2.87 17.32
C GLN A 167 -6.19 -3.80 16.90
N SER A 168 -7.45 -3.40 17.09
CA SER A 168 -8.61 -4.16 16.63
C SER A 168 -8.61 -4.40 15.12
N ASN A 169 -8.14 -3.46 14.32
CA ASN A 169 -8.13 -3.56 12.87
C ASN A 169 -6.91 -4.37 12.39
N LEU A 170 -5.75 -4.19 13.05
CA LEU A 170 -4.55 -4.98 12.75
C LEU A 170 -4.70 -6.45 13.16
N GLN A 171 -5.40 -6.74 14.25
CA GLN A 171 -5.66 -8.11 14.71
C GLN A 171 -6.63 -8.88 13.80
N LEU A 172 -7.40 -8.18 12.98
CA LEU A 172 -8.29 -8.79 11.98
C LEU A 172 -7.59 -9.07 10.65
N ALA A 173 -6.40 -8.52 10.43
CA ALA A 173 -5.61 -8.75 9.23
C ALA A 173 -5.04 -10.18 9.25
N ASP A 174 -5.31 -10.96 8.19
CA ASP A 174 -4.65 -12.25 7.98
C ASP A 174 -3.22 -12.06 7.43
N ARG A 175 -2.99 -10.95 6.71
CA ARG A 175 -1.68 -10.52 6.22
C ARG A 175 -1.49 -9.02 6.43
N LEU A 176 -0.28 -8.62 6.84
CA LEU A 176 0.07 -7.23 7.07
C LEU A 176 1.38 -6.91 6.34
N SER A 177 1.36 -5.90 5.48
CA SER A 177 2.56 -5.33 4.84
C SER A 177 2.81 -3.94 5.39
N ILE A 178 4.08 -3.60 5.61
CA ILE A 178 4.46 -2.28 6.09
C ILE A 178 5.47 -1.66 5.12
N ALA A 179 5.33 -0.37 4.84
CA ALA A 179 6.29 0.40 4.05
C ALA A 179 6.71 1.66 4.78
N THR A 180 7.86 2.23 4.43
CA THR A 180 8.18 3.63 4.72
C THR A 180 7.70 4.53 3.60
N ILE A 181 7.33 5.76 3.96
CA ILE A 181 7.13 6.90 3.05
C ILE A 181 8.19 7.93 3.40
N LEU A 182 8.99 8.32 2.41
CA LEU A 182 9.99 9.38 2.58
C LEU A 182 9.76 10.48 1.54
N PRO A 183 10.00 11.75 1.89
CA PRO A 183 10.06 12.82 0.91
C PRO A 183 11.16 12.52 -0.12
N ARG A 184 10.90 12.80 -1.40
CA ARG A 184 11.93 12.79 -2.45
C ARG A 184 12.71 14.10 -2.51
#